data_AF-A0A7X7FXH2-F1
#
_entry.id   AF-A0A7X7FXH2-F1
#
_cell.length_a   1.000
_cell.length_b   1.000
_cell.length_c   1.000
_cell.angle_alpha   90.00
_cell.angle_beta   90.00
_cell.angle_gamma   90.00
#
_symmetry.space_group_name_H-M   'P 1'
#
loop_
_entity.id
_entity.type
_entity.pdbx_description
1 polymer ?
#
loop_
_entity_poly.entity_id
_entity_poly.type
_entity_poly.pdbx_seq_one_letter_code
_entity_poly.pdbx_strand_id
1 'polypeptide(L)'
;NVKIAKACDKLQGQVTSATCSIAQRATITAMELNPVNSKDIIDMRNKFRERRDLMFKLLKDIPNINVILPQGAFYFFPEVNYYYGKSFKDYKINNSNDLAMYLLYEANVALVPGAAFGDDNCIRFSYATSDNLLIEAVRRIKEALLKLQ
;
A
#
# COMPACT_ATOMS: atom_id res chain seq x y z
N ASN A 1 -27.65 10.41 10.61
CA ASN A 1 -28.31 9.54 11.60
C ASN A 1 -27.93 10.01 13.02
N VAL A 2 -28.66 10.99 13.59
CA VAL A 2 -28.25 11.71 14.83
C VAL A 2 -28.17 10.81 16.06
N LYS A 3 -29.06 9.80 16.16
CA LYS A 3 -29.05 8.85 17.29
C LYS A 3 -27.73 8.09 17.38
N ILE A 4 -27.20 7.64 16.23
CA ILE A 4 -25.92 6.92 16.15
C ILE A 4 -24.77 7.86 16.55
N ALA A 5 -24.74 9.08 16.02
CA ALA A 5 -23.67 10.04 16.35
C ALA A 5 -23.58 10.34 17.85
N LYS A 6 -24.73 10.53 18.53
CA LYS A 6 -24.77 10.72 19.99
C LYS A 6 -24.30 9.49 20.78
N ALA A 7 -24.61 8.29 20.28
CA ALA A 7 -24.13 7.06 20.90
C ALA A 7 -22.60 6.93 20.76
N CYS A 8 -22.04 7.27 19.58
CA CYS A 8 -20.60 7.31 19.36
C CYS A 8 -19.92 8.37 20.24
N ASP A 9 -20.51 9.55 20.42
CA ASP A 9 -19.98 10.61 21.28
C ASP A 9 -19.91 10.15 22.75
N LYS A 10 -20.98 9.52 23.25
CA LYS A 10 -21.00 8.90 24.59
C LYS A 10 -19.89 7.86 24.75
N LEU A 11 -19.68 7.01 23.73
CA LEU A 11 -18.62 6.01 23.74
C LEU A 11 -17.23 6.66 23.73
N GLN A 12 -16.99 7.61 22.82
CA GLN A 12 -15.71 8.30 22.68
C GLN A 12 -15.31 9.02 23.96
N GLY A 13 -16.27 9.67 24.64
CA GLY A 13 -16.04 10.34 25.91
C GLY A 13 -15.50 9.44 27.02
N GLN A 14 -15.69 8.11 26.93
CA GLN A 14 -15.17 7.13 27.89
C GLN A 14 -13.93 6.38 27.40
N VAL A 15 -13.56 6.49 26.12
CA VAL A 15 -12.44 5.74 25.53
C VAL A 15 -11.24 6.65 25.24
N THR A 16 -11.47 7.83 24.65
CA THR A 16 -10.40 8.73 24.21
C THR A 16 -10.61 10.18 24.61
N SER A 17 -11.77 10.53 25.18
CA SER A 17 -12.19 11.93 25.40
C SER A 17 -12.30 12.69 24.07
N ALA A 18 -11.52 13.76 23.88
CA ALA A 18 -11.51 14.56 22.67
C ALA A 18 -10.20 14.40 21.89
N THR A 19 -10.27 14.56 20.57
CA THR A 19 -9.10 14.59 19.68
C THR A 19 -8.14 15.72 20.06
N CYS A 20 -6.85 15.57 19.76
CA CYS A 20 -5.81 16.60 19.98
C CYS A 20 -6.27 17.99 19.51
N SER A 21 -6.29 18.96 20.43
CA SER A 21 -6.80 20.32 20.19
C SER A 21 -6.01 21.07 19.10
N ILE A 22 -4.71 20.85 19.02
CA ILE A 22 -3.85 21.42 17.96
C ILE A 22 -4.20 20.84 16.59
N ALA A 23 -4.44 19.53 16.50
CA ALA A 23 -4.87 18.89 15.26
C ALA A 23 -6.24 19.41 14.81
N GLN A 24 -7.18 19.63 15.74
CA GLN A 24 -8.49 20.21 15.43
C GLN A 24 -8.36 21.61 14.79
N ARG A 25 -7.46 22.47 15.30
CA ARG A 25 -7.18 23.78 14.69
C ARG A 25 -6.63 23.66 13.28
N ALA A 26 -5.68 22.75 13.04
CA ALA A 26 -5.15 22.49 11.70
C ALA A 26 -6.22 21.93 10.74
N THR A 27 -7.11 21.07 11.23
CA THR A 27 -8.22 20.51 10.44
C THR A 27 -9.20 21.59 9.99
N ILE A 28 -9.50 22.60 10.81
CA ILE A 28 -10.36 23.72 10.40
C ILE A 28 -9.78 24.40 9.16
N THR A 29 -8.50 24.80 9.21
CA THR A 29 -7.82 25.41 8.06
C THR A 29 -7.81 24.48 6.84
N ALA A 30 -7.58 23.18 7.04
CA ALA A 30 -7.59 22.21 5.94
C ALA A 30 -8.98 22.06 5.29
N MET A 31 -10.06 22.10 6.08
CA MET A 31 -11.44 21.95 5.60
C MET A 31 -11.99 23.21 4.90
N GLU A 32 -11.41 24.37 5.18
CA GLU A 32 -11.73 25.63 4.49
C GLU A 32 -11.13 25.69 3.07
N LEU A 33 -10.20 24.79 2.73
CA LEU A 33 -9.66 24.68 1.38
C LEU A 33 -10.69 24.06 0.44
N ASN A 34 -10.85 24.64 -0.75
CA ASN A 34 -11.58 24.00 -1.83
C ASN A 34 -10.66 22.97 -2.52
N PRO A 35 -10.95 21.65 -2.45
CA PRO A 35 -10.08 20.62 -3.00
C PRO A 35 -9.92 20.70 -4.52
N VAL A 36 -10.86 21.34 -5.22
CA VAL A 36 -10.81 21.49 -6.70
C VAL A 36 -9.77 22.52 -7.12
N ASN A 37 -9.51 23.53 -6.29
CA ASN A 37 -8.63 24.66 -6.61
C ASN A 37 -7.37 24.72 -5.72
N SER A 38 -7.25 23.83 -4.74
CA SER A 38 -6.08 23.76 -3.86
C SER A 38 -4.89 23.19 -4.62
N LYS A 39 -3.88 24.03 -4.83
CA LYS A 39 -2.63 23.67 -5.53
C LYS A 39 -1.97 22.43 -4.90
N ASP A 40 -1.87 22.37 -3.56
CA ASP A 40 -1.22 21.26 -2.87
C ASP A 40 -1.94 19.93 -3.09
N ILE A 41 -3.28 19.94 -3.09
CA ILE A 41 -4.10 18.75 -3.36
C ILE A 41 -3.94 18.30 -4.82
N ILE A 42 -3.97 19.25 -5.75
CA ILE A 42 -3.78 18.98 -7.19
C ILE A 42 -2.38 18.39 -7.45
N ASP A 43 -1.34 18.98 -6.85
CA ASP A 43 0.04 18.54 -6.99
C ASP A 43 0.23 17.13 -6.41
N MET A 44 -0.31 16.86 -5.22
CA MET A 44 -0.29 15.52 -4.63
C MET A 44 -1.02 14.52 -5.51
N ARG A 45 -2.24 14.83 -5.98
CA ARG A 45 -3.02 13.94 -6.86
C ARG A 45 -2.26 13.62 -8.13
N ASN A 46 -1.68 14.63 -8.78
CA ASN A 46 -0.91 14.45 -10.01
C ASN A 46 0.33 13.59 -9.73
N LYS A 47 1.05 13.86 -8.63
CA LYS A 47 2.24 13.08 -8.28
C LYS A 47 1.93 11.61 -7.96
N PHE A 48 0.82 11.35 -7.26
CA PHE A 48 0.37 9.99 -7.01
C PHE A 48 -0.10 9.29 -8.29
N ARG A 49 -0.70 10.01 -9.25
CA ARG A 49 -1.04 9.46 -10.57
C ARG A 49 0.20 9.06 -11.35
N GLU A 50 1.23 9.92 -11.40
CA GLU A 50 2.51 9.60 -12.03
C GLU A 50 3.16 8.35 -11.41
N ARG A 51 3.21 8.29 -10.07
CA ARG A 51 3.76 7.14 -9.35
C ARG A 51 2.97 5.87 -9.56
N ARG A 52 1.63 5.98 -9.63
CA ARG A 52 0.76 4.86 -9.96
C ARG A 52 1.09 4.31 -11.34
N ASP A 53 1.18 5.18 -12.33
CA ASP A 53 1.42 4.79 -13.72
C ASP A 53 2.85 4.22 -13.90
N LEU A 54 3.84 4.76 -13.17
CA LEU A 54 5.19 4.20 -13.07
C LEU A 54 5.17 2.80 -12.44
N MET A 55 4.58 2.66 -11.25
CA MET A 55 4.52 1.40 -10.51
C MET A 55 3.78 0.32 -11.29
N PHE A 56 2.70 0.67 -12.00
CA PHE A 56 1.97 -0.25 -12.86
C PHE A 56 2.85 -0.83 -13.96
N LYS A 57 3.63 0.01 -14.67
CA LYS A 57 4.57 -0.46 -15.69
C LYS A 57 5.62 -1.40 -15.09
N LEU A 58 6.25 -0.99 -14.00
CA LEU A 58 7.30 -1.77 -13.34
C LEU A 58 6.79 -3.13 -12.84
N LEU A 59 5.62 -3.17 -12.20
CA LEU A 59 5.02 -4.42 -11.70
C LEU A 59 4.61 -5.35 -12.85
N LYS A 60 4.07 -4.80 -13.94
CA LYS A 60 3.68 -5.57 -15.12
C LYS A 60 4.88 -6.22 -15.82
N ASP A 61 6.07 -5.64 -15.67
CA ASP A 61 7.31 -6.19 -16.19
C ASP A 61 7.89 -7.32 -15.32
N ILE A 62 7.31 -7.62 -14.15
CA ILE A 62 7.66 -8.80 -13.37
C ILE A 62 6.92 -10.02 -13.95
N PRO A 63 7.63 -11.09 -14.32
CA PRO A 63 7.00 -12.31 -14.82
C PRO A 63 5.96 -12.87 -13.85
N ASN A 64 4.78 -13.25 -14.34
CA ASN A 64 3.76 -13.97 -13.57
C ASN A 64 3.18 -13.23 -12.35
N ILE A 65 3.29 -11.91 -12.30
CA ILE A 65 2.48 -11.07 -11.40
C ILE A 65 1.27 -10.56 -12.18
N ASN A 66 0.06 -10.84 -11.68
CA ASN A 66 -1.16 -10.26 -12.24
C ASN A 66 -1.49 -8.94 -11.53
N VAL A 67 -1.41 -7.82 -12.26
CA VAL A 67 -1.59 -6.48 -11.70
C VAL A 67 -2.71 -5.72 -12.40
N ILE A 68 -3.60 -5.14 -11.61
CA ILE A 68 -4.69 -4.26 -12.07
C ILE A 68 -4.31 -2.81 -11.79
N LEU A 69 -4.59 -1.90 -12.72
CA LEU A 69 -4.39 -0.47 -12.52
C LEU A 69 -5.46 0.09 -11.54
N PRO A 70 -5.09 0.58 -10.35
CA PRO A 70 -6.06 1.09 -9.38
C PRO A 70 -6.62 2.45 -9.80
N GLN A 71 -7.88 2.70 -9.46
CA GLN A 71 -8.54 3.98 -9.78
C GLN A 71 -8.28 5.06 -8.72
N GLY A 72 -7.84 4.68 -7.52
CA GLY A 72 -7.60 5.60 -6.41
C GLY A 72 -6.80 4.95 -5.28
N ALA A 73 -6.73 5.64 -4.13
CA ALA A 73 -5.78 5.37 -3.06
C ALA A 73 -4.32 5.43 -3.54
N PHE A 74 -3.42 4.79 -2.79
CA PHE A 74 -1.98 4.75 -3.11
C PHE A 74 -1.38 3.34 -2.96
N TYR A 75 -2.15 2.32 -3.34
CA TYR A 75 -1.76 0.91 -3.22
C TYR A 75 -1.98 0.11 -4.51
N PHE A 76 -1.10 -0.85 -4.77
CA PHE A 76 -1.37 -2.00 -5.64
C PHE A 76 -1.57 -3.25 -4.80
N PHE A 77 -2.40 -4.16 -5.31
CA PHE A 77 -2.69 -5.44 -4.68
C PHE A 77 -2.67 -6.57 -5.73
N PRO A 78 -1.51 -6.84 -6.35
CA PRO A 78 -1.41 -7.85 -7.39
C PRO A 78 -1.46 -9.27 -6.82
N GLU A 79 -1.93 -10.20 -7.65
CA GLU A 79 -1.84 -11.64 -7.37
C GLU A 79 -0.42 -12.14 -7.65
N VAL A 80 0.10 -12.96 -6.72
CA VAL A 80 1.48 -13.47 -6.69
C VAL A 80 1.55 -14.97 -6.39
N ASN A 81 0.40 -15.64 -6.29
CA ASN A 81 0.26 -17.06 -5.97
C ASN A 81 0.98 -18.01 -6.95
N TYR A 82 1.34 -17.53 -8.15
CA TYR A 82 2.24 -18.27 -9.05
C TYR A 82 3.57 -18.68 -8.40
N TYR A 83 4.06 -17.90 -7.43
CA TYR A 83 5.31 -18.20 -6.73
C TYR A 83 5.14 -19.19 -5.57
N TYR A 84 3.92 -19.62 -5.27
CA TYR A 84 3.68 -20.57 -4.19
C TYR A 84 4.09 -21.98 -4.61
N GLY A 85 4.63 -22.73 -3.66
CA GLY A 85 5.31 -24.02 -3.88
C GLY A 85 6.79 -23.88 -4.26
N LYS A 86 7.25 -22.69 -4.66
CA LYS A 86 8.65 -22.45 -5.05
C LYS A 86 9.56 -22.27 -3.84
N SER A 87 10.87 -22.39 -4.07
CA SER A 87 11.87 -22.22 -3.02
C SER A 87 13.16 -21.54 -3.49
N PHE A 88 13.89 -20.95 -2.55
CA PHE A 88 15.25 -20.46 -2.75
C PHE A 88 16.03 -20.54 -1.44
N LYS A 89 17.16 -21.25 -1.44
CA LYS A 89 17.92 -21.59 -0.21
C LYS A 89 16.97 -22.24 0.82
N ASP A 90 16.90 -21.69 2.02
CA ASP A 90 16.07 -22.16 3.14
C ASP A 90 14.64 -21.59 3.09
N TYR A 91 14.31 -20.72 2.13
CA TYR A 91 12.97 -20.15 1.98
C TYR A 91 12.10 -21.05 1.11
N LYS A 92 10.99 -21.53 1.69
CA LYS A 92 9.89 -22.17 0.95
C LYS A 92 8.69 -21.23 0.96
N ILE A 93 8.14 -20.94 -0.20
CA ILE A 93 7.04 -19.99 -0.36
C ILE A 93 5.73 -20.75 -0.43
N ASN A 94 4.92 -20.78 0.63
CA ASN A 94 3.63 -21.48 0.63
C ASN A 94 2.42 -20.53 0.58
N ASN A 95 2.62 -19.26 0.90
CA ASN A 95 1.57 -18.26 1.04
C ASN A 95 2.13 -16.83 0.92
N SER A 96 1.26 -15.81 1.04
CA SER A 96 1.66 -14.41 0.90
C SER A 96 2.61 -13.95 2.00
N ASN A 97 2.53 -14.53 3.20
CA ASN A 97 3.41 -14.22 4.32
C ASN A 97 4.83 -14.73 4.06
N ASP A 98 4.99 -15.97 3.63
CA ASP A 98 6.29 -16.53 3.27
C ASP A 98 6.95 -15.72 2.16
N LEU A 99 6.17 -15.30 1.14
CA LEU A 99 6.68 -14.46 0.06
C LEU A 99 7.07 -13.06 0.53
N ALA A 100 6.27 -12.42 1.39
CA ALA A 100 6.60 -11.12 1.95
C ALA A 100 7.87 -11.17 2.81
N MET A 101 8.04 -12.23 3.62
CA MET A 101 9.24 -12.43 4.43
C MET A 101 10.47 -12.74 3.57
N TYR A 102 10.31 -13.54 2.52
CA TYR A 102 11.36 -13.80 1.54
C TYR A 102 11.84 -12.49 0.88
N LEU A 103 10.93 -11.66 0.38
CA LEU A 103 11.27 -10.37 -0.23
C LEU A 103 11.87 -9.38 0.77
N LEU A 104 11.46 -9.43 2.03
CA LEU A 104 12.08 -8.64 3.08
C LEU A 104 13.55 -9.03 3.28
N TYR A 105 13.87 -10.32 3.42
CA TYR A 105 15.23 -10.75 3.74
C TYR A 105 16.16 -10.81 2.52
N GLU A 106 15.69 -11.27 1.36
CA GLU A 106 16.53 -11.44 0.17
C GLU A 106 16.55 -10.21 -0.74
N ALA A 107 15.47 -9.40 -0.75
CA ALA A 107 15.39 -8.18 -1.57
C ALA A 107 15.49 -6.89 -0.74
N ASN A 108 15.46 -6.95 0.60
CA ASN A 108 15.40 -5.78 1.47
C ASN A 108 14.20 -4.86 1.17
N VAL A 109 13.04 -5.46 0.84
CA VAL A 109 11.79 -4.73 0.56
C VAL A 109 10.67 -5.25 1.46
N ALA A 110 10.18 -4.38 2.35
CA ALA A 110 9.06 -4.67 3.23
C ALA A 110 7.73 -4.50 2.49
N LEU A 111 6.92 -5.55 2.48
CA LEU A 111 5.56 -5.57 1.92
C LEU A 111 4.59 -6.15 2.95
N VAL A 112 3.28 -5.94 2.75
CA VAL A 112 2.26 -6.52 3.63
C VAL A 112 1.58 -7.70 2.93
N PRO A 113 1.55 -8.89 3.55
CA PRO A 113 0.91 -10.06 2.95
C PRO A 113 -0.58 -9.85 2.74
N GLY A 114 -1.12 -10.41 1.66
CA GLY A 114 -2.53 -10.33 1.33
C GLY A 114 -3.44 -11.04 2.33
N ALA A 115 -2.92 -12.07 3.02
CA ALA A 115 -3.63 -12.74 4.12
C ALA A 115 -4.14 -11.76 5.19
N ALA A 116 -3.40 -10.66 5.46
CA ALA A 116 -3.83 -9.63 6.42
C ALA A 116 -5.06 -8.83 5.95
N PHE A 117 -5.40 -8.91 4.66
CA PHE A 117 -6.57 -8.28 4.02
C PHE A 117 -7.65 -9.29 3.62
N GLY A 118 -7.47 -10.59 3.94
CA GLY A 118 -8.42 -11.64 3.62
C GLY A 118 -8.26 -12.29 2.25
N ASP A 119 -7.18 -11.99 1.51
CA ASP A 119 -6.86 -12.67 0.24
C ASP A 119 -5.38 -13.04 0.18
N ASP A 120 -5.09 -14.31 0.49
CA ASP A 120 -3.73 -14.84 0.56
C ASP A 120 -3.08 -15.04 -0.81
N ASN A 121 -3.77 -14.79 -1.93
CA ASN A 121 -3.17 -14.83 -3.25
C ASN A 121 -2.40 -13.55 -3.60
N CYS A 122 -2.57 -12.48 -2.81
CA CYS A 122 -2.10 -11.14 -3.12
C CYS A 122 -1.00 -10.64 -2.16
N ILE A 123 -0.32 -9.56 -2.54
CA ILE A 123 0.55 -8.78 -1.65
C ILE A 123 0.27 -7.29 -1.85
N ARG A 124 0.29 -6.49 -0.77
CA ARG A 124 0.06 -5.04 -0.86
C ARG A 124 1.34 -4.24 -1.04
N PHE A 125 1.38 -3.43 -2.09
CA PHE A 125 2.43 -2.47 -2.39
C PHE A 125 1.94 -1.05 -2.15
N SER A 126 2.64 -0.26 -1.34
CA SER A 126 2.40 1.19 -1.23
C SER A 126 3.29 1.93 -2.24
N TYR A 127 2.72 2.85 -3.00
CA TYR A 127 3.49 3.76 -3.86
C TYR A 127 3.61 5.18 -3.33
N ALA A 128 3.35 5.37 -2.03
CA ALA A 128 3.52 6.64 -1.31
C ALA A 128 4.98 6.88 -0.87
N THR A 129 5.91 6.88 -1.82
CA THR A 129 7.34 7.14 -1.59
C THR A 129 7.99 7.78 -2.82
N SER A 130 9.29 8.03 -2.82
CA SER A 130 10.00 8.62 -3.96
C SER A 130 10.09 7.67 -5.15
N ASP A 131 10.11 8.24 -6.35
CA ASP A 131 10.12 7.49 -7.62
C ASP A 131 11.36 6.58 -7.71
N ASN A 132 12.52 7.05 -7.24
CA ASN A 132 13.76 6.27 -7.18
C ASN A 132 13.64 5.04 -6.28
N LEU A 133 12.98 5.18 -5.11
CA LEU A 133 12.76 4.04 -4.22
C LEU A 133 11.77 3.04 -4.82
N LEU A 134 10.78 3.48 -5.60
CA LEU A 134 9.87 2.57 -6.31
C LEU A 134 10.61 1.76 -7.37
N ILE A 135 11.41 2.43 -8.21
CA ILE A 135 12.19 1.78 -9.26
C ILE A 135 13.13 0.74 -8.65
N GLU A 136 13.88 1.12 -7.61
CA GLU A 136 14.83 0.25 -6.95
C GLU A 136 14.16 -0.93 -6.25
N ALA A 137 13.04 -0.69 -5.54
CA ALA A 137 12.29 -1.74 -4.88
C ALA A 137 11.78 -2.79 -5.87
N VAL A 138 11.16 -2.35 -6.98
CA VAL A 138 10.64 -3.28 -7.99
C VAL A 138 11.76 -4.02 -8.71
N ARG A 139 12.91 -3.37 -8.98
CA ARG A 139 14.10 -4.03 -9.54
C ARG A 139 14.57 -5.18 -8.63
N ARG A 140 14.74 -4.92 -7.33
CA ARG A 140 15.17 -5.94 -6.36
C ARG A 140 14.16 -7.08 -6.22
N ILE A 141 12.87 -6.76 -6.20
CA ILE A 141 11.80 -7.77 -6.16
C ILE A 141 11.88 -8.66 -7.40
N LYS A 142 11.97 -8.08 -8.60
CA LYS A 142 12.10 -8.84 -9.84
C LYS A 142 13.30 -9.79 -9.80
N GLU A 143 14.47 -9.30 -9.39
CA GLU A 143 15.68 -10.10 -9.27
C GLU A 143 15.56 -11.22 -8.23
N ALA A 144 14.91 -10.99 -7.10
CA ALA A 144 14.66 -12.02 -6.09
C ALA A 144 13.70 -13.08 -6.62
N LEU A 145 12.56 -12.67 -7.18
CA LEU A 145 11.56 -13.60 -7.71
C LEU A 145 12.09 -14.50 -8.82
N LEU A 146 13.05 -14.04 -9.62
CA LEU A 146 13.72 -14.85 -10.65
C LEU A 146 14.62 -15.97 -10.08
N LYS A 147 14.97 -15.91 -8.79
CA LYS A 147 15.79 -16.94 -8.12
C LYS A 147 14.96 -18.10 -7.58
N LEU A 148 13.64 -17.93 -7.45
CA LEU A 148 12.73 -18.96 -6.95
C LEU A 148 12.57 -20.09 -7.98
N GLN A 149 12.83 -21.33 -7.54
CA GLN A 149 12.70 -22.56 -8.32
C GLN A 149 11.43 -23.31 -7.96
#